data_AF-A0A661EFK1-F1
#
_entry.id   AF-A0A661EFK1-F1
#
_cell.length_a   1.000
_cell.length_b   1.000
_cell.length_c   1.000
_cell.angle_alpha   90.00
_cell.angle_beta   90.00
_cell.angle_gamma   90.00
#
_symmetry.space_group_name_H-M   'P 1'
#
loop_
_entity.id
_entity.type
_entity.pdbx_description
1 polymer ?
#
loop_
_entity_poly.entity_id
_entity_poly.type
_entity_poly.pdbx_seq_one_letter_code
_entity_poly.pdbx_strand_id
1 'polypeptide(L)'
;MITNKPKLKDMQNDNDIRNISINQVGIKDIQHPIIIIDKDNKKCYTVSSSTLSVYLDESKKGTHMSRFVELINERQLEISIKNFKKFMQSMLSRLSSDKGKASFSFKYFISKKAPISKISSFLDYNISLVGEQTDDDFILNLKVAIPVTSLCPCSKEISKYGAHNQRSQVTITATIDDNIFIEDIIIMIEKQASCDLYSTLKREDEKYVTEKAYDNPKFVEDIIRDIAIDLNKNQNIKSYKLEVENYESIHNHSAYALIQKN
;
A
#
# COMPACT_ATOMS: atom_id res chain seq x y z
N MET A 1 33.48 -38.26 7.60
CA MET A 1 33.43 -38.39 6.13
C MET A 1 33.05 -37.03 5.55
N ILE A 2 34.03 -36.30 5.01
CA ILE A 2 33.80 -35.01 4.36
C ILE A 2 33.30 -35.33 2.94
N THR A 3 32.00 -35.20 2.70
CA THR A 3 31.43 -35.36 1.37
C THR A 3 31.86 -34.17 0.51
N ASN A 4 32.87 -34.39 -0.33
CA ASN A 4 33.33 -33.42 -1.31
C ASN A 4 32.22 -33.28 -2.38
N LYS A 5 31.24 -32.39 -2.13
CA LYS A 5 30.18 -32.11 -3.11
C LYS A 5 30.83 -31.58 -4.40
N PRO A 6 30.54 -32.16 -5.57
CA PRO A 6 31.05 -31.63 -6.83
C PRO A 6 30.56 -30.18 -6.99
N LYS A 7 31.52 -29.26 -7.19
CA LYS A 7 31.24 -27.83 -7.37
C LYS A 7 30.59 -27.64 -8.73
N LEU A 8 29.26 -27.58 -8.76
CA LEU A 8 28.49 -27.36 -9.99
C LEU A 8 28.86 -26.00 -10.59
N LYS A 9 28.96 -25.93 -11.93
CA LYS A 9 29.28 -24.69 -12.63
C LYS A 9 28.16 -23.67 -12.44
N ASP A 10 28.52 -22.49 -11.96
CA ASP A 10 27.62 -21.35 -11.80
C ASP A 10 27.52 -20.56 -13.12
N MET A 11 26.51 -20.91 -13.93
CA MET A 11 26.26 -20.29 -15.24
C MET A 11 25.75 -18.84 -15.15
N GLN A 12 25.34 -18.36 -13.97
CA GLN A 12 24.75 -17.02 -13.81
C GLN A 12 25.82 -15.92 -13.81
N ASN A 13 27.04 -16.28 -13.39
CA ASN A 13 28.21 -15.41 -13.42
C ASN A 13 29.02 -15.50 -14.74
N ASP A 14 28.54 -16.27 -15.73
CA ASP A 14 29.15 -16.25 -17.07
C ASP A 14 28.91 -14.88 -17.72
N ASN A 15 29.85 -14.44 -18.55
CA ASN A 15 29.66 -13.23 -19.35
C ASN A 15 28.52 -13.42 -20.36
N ASP A 16 27.66 -12.41 -20.47
CA ASP A 16 26.69 -12.30 -21.54
C ASP A 16 27.29 -11.54 -22.73
N ILE A 17 26.98 -11.99 -23.95
CA ILE A 17 27.51 -11.42 -25.20
C ILE A 17 26.46 -10.62 -25.96
N ARG A 18 25.21 -10.61 -25.48
CA ARG A 18 24.09 -9.93 -26.15
C ARG A 18 24.09 -8.43 -25.88
N ASN A 19 24.82 -7.98 -24.86
CA ASN A 19 24.94 -6.57 -24.46
C ASN A 19 23.57 -5.87 -24.29
N ILE A 20 22.65 -6.54 -23.60
CA ILE A 20 21.35 -5.98 -23.24
C ILE A 20 21.20 -6.06 -21.74
N SER A 21 21.16 -4.90 -21.08
CA SER A 21 20.84 -4.80 -19.66
C SER A 21 19.39 -5.17 -19.38
N ILE A 22 19.13 -5.76 -18.20
CA ILE A 22 17.76 -6.02 -17.73
C ILE A 22 17.42 -5.03 -16.62
N ASN A 23 16.37 -4.24 -16.83
CA ASN A 23 15.94 -3.24 -15.85
C ASN A 23 15.58 -3.85 -14.49
N GLN A 24 14.88 -4.99 -14.50
CA GLN A 24 14.49 -5.71 -13.29
C GLN A 24 14.50 -7.22 -13.51
N VAL A 25 15.28 -7.93 -12.70
CA VAL A 25 15.28 -9.39 -12.60
C VAL A 25 15.28 -9.81 -11.14
N GLY A 26 14.48 -10.82 -10.81
CA GLY A 26 14.36 -11.34 -9.45
C GLY A 26 13.15 -12.24 -9.27
N ILE A 27 12.52 -12.17 -8.10
CA ILE A 27 11.36 -12.99 -7.73
C ILE A 27 10.11 -12.12 -7.58
N LYS A 28 8.94 -12.70 -7.87
CA LYS A 28 7.65 -12.02 -7.84
C LYS A 28 6.59 -12.90 -7.16
N ASP A 29 5.63 -12.27 -6.51
CA ASP A 29 4.47 -12.88 -5.85
C ASP A 29 4.83 -13.96 -4.80
N ILE A 30 5.97 -13.78 -4.12
CA ILE A 30 6.34 -14.65 -2.99
C ILE A 30 5.52 -14.28 -1.76
N GLN A 31 4.73 -15.25 -1.28
CA GLN A 31 3.97 -15.13 -0.04
C GLN A 31 4.86 -15.48 1.15
N HIS A 32 4.93 -14.59 2.15
CA HIS A 32 5.69 -14.85 3.36
C HIS A 32 5.19 -14.03 4.55
N PRO A 33 5.40 -14.51 5.80
CA PRO A 33 5.05 -13.76 7.00
C PRO A 33 6.01 -12.58 7.19
N ILE A 34 5.46 -11.42 7.53
CA ILE A 34 6.22 -10.22 7.89
C ILE A 34 5.69 -9.62 9.19
N ILE A 35 6.51 -8.78 9.81
CA ILE A 35 6.16 -7.98 10.97
C ILE A 35 6.14 -6.52 10.55
N ILE A 36 4.99 -5.87 10.67
CA ILE A 36 4.84 -4.43 10.49
C ILE A 36 4.95 -3.75 11.84
N ILE A 37 5.72 -2.66 11.92
CA ILE A 37 5.80 -1.82 13.12
C ILE A 37 4.84 -0.66 12.92
N ASP A 38 3.83 -0.56 13.80
CA ASP A 38 2.82 0.50 13.77
C ASP A 38 3.36 1.83 14.35
N LYS A 39 2.53 2.87 14.32
CA LYS A 39 2.91 4.19 14.87
C LYS A 39 3.19 4.21 16.38
N ASP A 40 2.65 3.24 17.13
CA ASP A 40 2.84 3.08 18.58
C ASP A 40 4.02 2.14 18.90
N ASN A 41 4.84 1.77 17.91
CA ASN A 41 5.93 0.77 17.98
C ASN A 41 5.46 -0.64 18.36
N LYS A 42 4.20 -0.99 18.12
CA LYS A 42 3.69 -2.35 18.30
C LYS A 42 3.95 -3.17 17.05
N LYS A 43 4.19 -4.46 17.28
CA LYS A 43 4.43 -5.45 16.23
C LYS A 43 3.10 -6.05 15.75
N CYS A 44 2.81 -5.85 14.47
CA CYS A 44 1.67 -6.40 13.77
C CYS A 44 2.14 -7.50 12.83
N TYR A 45 1.68 -8.74 13.07
CA TYR A 45 2.04 -9.89 12.24
C TYR A 45 1.04 -10.02 11.09
N THR A 46 1.54 -10.11 9.85
CA THR A 46 0.70 -10.28 8.66
C THR A 46 1.42 -11.14 7.61
N VAL A 47 0.73 -11.45 6.52
CA VAL A 47 1.30 -12.12 5.35
C VAL A 47 1.40 -11.11 4.22
N SER A 48 2.54 -11.09 3.53
CA SER A 48 2.77 -10.22 2.39
C SER A 48 3.00 -10.99 1.10
N SER A 49 2.41 -10.48 0.02
CA SER A 49 2.85 -10.76 -1.35
C SER A 49 3.97 -9.79 -1.71
N SER A 50 5.14 -10.32 -2.04
CA SER A 50 6.31 -9.49 -2.29
C SER A 50 6.96 -9.72 -3.65
N THR A 51 7.57 -8.66 -4.16
CA THR A 51 8.38 -8.68 -5.39
C THR A 51 9.71 -8.02 -5.08
N LEU A 52 10.80 -8.75 -5.32
CA LEU A 52 12.17 -8.27 -5.12
C LEU A 52 12.92 -8.41 -6.44
N SER A 53 13.54 -7.33 -6.89
CA SER A 53 14.30 -7.32 -8.13
C SER A 53 15.53 -6.42 -8.03
N VAL A 54 16.52 -6.71 -8.87
CA VAL A 54 17.70 -5.86 -9.08
C VAL A 54 17.87 -5.57 -10.56
N TYR A 55 18.60 -4.50 -10.85
CA TYR A 55 19.14 -4.26 -12.17
C TYR A 55 20.22 -5.31 -12.48
N LEU A 56 20.22 -5.82 -13.73
CA LEU A 56 21.26 -6.70 -14.24
C LEU A 56 21.99 -6.01 -15.38
N ASP A 57 23.30 -5.86 -15.17
CA ASP A 57 24.21 -5.30 -16.16
C ASP A 57 24.28 -6.18 -17.42
N GLU A 58 24.56 -5.54 -18.56
CA GLU A 58 24.64 -6.20 -19.86
C GLU A 58 25.73 -7.28 -19.94
N SER A 59 26.75 -7.20 -19.08
CA SER A 59 27.85 -8.16 -19.00
C SER A 59 27.49 -9.44 -18.24
N LYS A 60 26.42 -9.46 -17.45
CA LYS A 60 26.05 -10.59 -16.59
C LYS A 60 24.93 -11.42 -17.20
N LYS A 61 25.12 -12.74 -17.24
CA LYS A 61 24.12 -13.67 -17.79
C LYS A 61 22.91 -13.90 -16.88
N GLY A 62 23.06 -13.74 -15.56
CA GLY A 62 21.94 -13.91 -14.64
C GLY A 62 22.18 -13.39 -13.23
N THR A 63 21.10 -13.34 -12.44
CA THR A 63 21.14 -13.06 -10.99
C THR A 63 20.99 -14.34 -10.17
N HIS A 64 21.48 -14.32 -8.93
CA HIS A 64 21.37 -15.45 -8.01
C HIS A 64 19.99 -15.49 -7.34
N MET A 65 19.04 -16.17 -8.00
CA MET A 65 17.64 -16.24 -7.57
C MET A 65 17.44 -16.74 -6.12
N SER A 66 18.22 -17.72 -5.66
CA SER A 66 18.07 -18.25 -4.30
C SER A 66 18.38 -17.21 -3.22
N ARG A 67 19.25 -16.23 -3.50
CA ARG A 67 19.65 -15.20 -2.53
C ARG A 67 18.48 -14.30 -2.11
N PHE A 68 17.50 -14.09 -2.99
CA PHE A 68 16.28 -13.37 -2.64
C PHE A 68 15.44 -14.14 -1.61
N VAL A 69 15.32 -15.45 -1.81
CA VAL A 69 14.54 -16.33 -0.93
C VAL A 69 15.26 -16.53 0.41
N GLU A 70 16.60 -16.64 0.40
CA GLU A 70 17.43 -16.64 1.61
C GLU A 70 17.19 -15.36 2.43
N LEU A 71 17.26 -14.18 1.79
CA LEU A 71 17.05 -12.89 2.45
C LEU A 71 15.70 -12.80 3.17
N ILE A 72 14.64 -13.34 2.55
CA ILE A 72 13.28 -13.35 3.13
C ILE A 72 13.17 -14.34 4.31
N ASN A 73 13.91 -15.45 4.28
CA ASN A 73 13.76 -16.54 5.27
C ASN A 73 14.80 -16.52 6.41
N GLU A 74 15.91 -15.78 6.29
CA GLU A 74 17.01 -15.79 7.26
C GLU A 74 16.62 -15.26 8.66
N ARG A 75 15.61 -14.39 8.75
CA ARG A 75 15.14 -13.80 10.01
C ARG A 75 13.66 -13.41 9.94
N GLN A 76 13.04 -13.13 11.08
CA GLN A 76 11.74 -12.46 11.09
C GLN A 76 11.87 -11.12 10.38
N LEU A 77 11.21 -11.00 9.23
CA LEU A 77 11.32 -9.82 8.39
C LEU A 77 10.45 -8.70 8.96
N GLU A 78 11.10 -7.77 9.65
CA GLU A 78 10.48 -6.54 10.15
C GLU A 78 10.51 -5.47 9.05
N ILE A 79 9.35 -5.01 8.59
CA ILE A 79 9.21 -3.98 7.56
C ILE A 79 8.42 -2.80 8.13
N SER A 80 8.96 -1.60 7.99
CA SER A 80 8.32 -0.33 8.30
C SER A 80 8.84 0.75 7.37
N ILE A 81 8.13 1.87 7.29
CA ILE A 81 8.55 3.05 6.52
C ILE A 81 9.98 3.47 6.93
N LYS A 82 10.28 3.47 8.23
CA LYS A 82 11.57 3.87 8.79
C LYS A 82 12.72 2.91 8.46
N ASN A 83 12.45 1.59 8.43
CA ASN A 83 13.51 0.59 8.24
C ASN A 83 13.67 0.13 6.78
N PHE A 84 12.76 0.54 5.88
CA PHE A 84 12.73 0.07 4.49
C PHE A 84 14.03 0.35 3.74
N LYS A 85 14.62 1.55 3.93
CA LYS A 85 15.91 1.91 3.32
C LYS A 85 17.03 0.96 3.74
N LYS A 86 17.09 0.60 5.02
CA LYS A 86 18.07 -0.36 5.55
C LYS A 86 17.84 -1.77 5.00
N PHE A 87 16.57 -2.18 4.84
CA PHE A 87 16.24 -3.45 4.18
C PHE A 87 16.76 -3.45 2.73
N MET A 88 16.51 -2.40 1.97
CA MET A 88 16.98 -2.26 0.58
C MET A 88 18.49 -2.33 0.46
N GLN A 89 19.23 -1.62 1.32
CA GLN A 89 20.70 -1.69 1.36
C GLN A 89 21.21 -3.11 1.63
N SER A 90 20.57 -3.83 2.55
CA SER A 90 20.90 -5.24 2.86
C SER A 90 20.65 -6.16 1.66
N MET A 91 19.53 -5.96 0.96
CA MET A 91 19.17 -6.72 -0.24
C MET A 91 20.20 -6.52 -1.36
N LEU A 92 20.51 -5.26 -1.68
CA LEU A 92 21.43 -4.88 -2.74
C LEU A 92 22.85 -5.40 -2.48
N SER A 93 23.34 -5.25 -1.24
CA SER A 93 24.65 -5.79 -0.84
C SER A 93 24.72 -7.32 -1.04
N ARG A 94 23.67 -8.06 -0.64
CA ARG A 94 23.61 -9.52 -0.78
C ARG A 94 23.58 -9.99 -2.24
N LEU A 95 22.94 -9.20 -3.10
CA LEU A 95 22.79 -9.50 -4.53
C LEU A 95 23.89 -8.90 -5.40
N SER A 96 24.79 -8.10 -4.82
CA SER A 96 25.91 -7.46 -5.52
C SER A 96 25.42 -6.63 -6.73
N SER A 97 24.42 -5.79 -6.47
CA SER A 97 23.86 -4.83 -7.43
C SER A 97 23.63 -3.49 -6.74
N ASP A 98 23.79 -2.39 -7.47
CA ASP A 98 23.66 -1.02 -6.94
C ASP A 98 22.22 -0.49 -7.06
N LYS A 99 21.43 -1.07 -7.97
CA LYS A 99 20.06 -0.65 -8.26
C LYS A 99 19.09 -1.80 -8.07
N GLY A 100 17.92 -1.50 -7.53
CA GLY A 100 16.89 -2.52 -7.35
C GLY A 100 15.61 -1.99 -6.73
N LYS A 101 14.63 -2.88 -6.65
CA LYS A 101 13.28 -2.56 -6.22
C LYS A 101 12.75 -3.66 -5.32
N ALA A 102 12.08 -3.27 -4.24
CA ALA A 102 11.33 -4.17 -3.39
C ALA A 102 9.92 -3.64 -3.19
N SER A 103 8.94 -4.52 -3.34
CA SER A 103 7.53 -4.25 -3.07
C SER A 103 7.01 -5.26 -2.07
N PHE A 104 6.34 -4.77 -1.03
CA PHE A 104 5.64 -5.56 -0.02
C PHE A 104 4.19 -5.13 0.02
N SER A 105 3.28 -6.00 -0.40
CA SER A 105 1.84 -5.75 -0.36
C SER A 105 1.20 -6.65 0.69
N PHE A 106 0.41 -6.08 1.59
CA PHE A 106 -0.15 -6.80 2.75
C PHE A 106 -1.46 -6.17 3.23
N LYS A 107 -2.20 -6.94 4.01
CA LYS A 107 -3.35 -6.44 4.79
C LYS A 107 -2.86 -5.81 6.09
N TYR A 108 -3.31 -4.59 6.35
CA TYR A 108 -3.09 -3.88 7.61
C TYR A 108 -4.40 -3.78 8.37
N PHE A 109 -4.40 -4.08 9.67
CA PHE A 109 -5.60 -4.11 10.48
C PHE A 109 -5.57 -3.02 11.54
N ILE A 110 -6.63 -2.21 11.62
CA ILE A 110 -6.80 -1.24 12.70
C ILE A 110 -8.02 -1.64 13.53
N SER A 111 -7.86 -1.63 14.85
CA SER A 111 -8.99 -1.80 15.77
C SER A 111 -9.76 -0.49 15.87
N LYS A 112 -11.00 -0.48 15.37
CA LYS A 112 -11.91 0.66 15.41
C LYS A 112 -13.02 0.44 16.43
N LYS A 113 -13.35 1.48 17.17
CA LYS A 113 -14.50 1.51 18.08
C LYS A 113 -15.70 2.12 17.36
N ALA A 114 -16.84 1.43 17.41
CA ALA A 114 -18.09 1.94 16.86
C ALA A 114 -18.45 3.32 17.46
N PRO A 115 -19.13 4.20 16.71
CA PRO A 115 -19.28 5.61 17.09
C PRO A 115 -20.12 5.82 18.35
N ILE A 116 -21.13 4.99 18.61
CA ILE A 116 -22.05 5.13 19.75
C ILE A 116 -21.76 4.05 20.80
N SER A 117 -21.92 2.77 20.48
CA SER A 117 -21.77 1.65 21.42
C SER A 117 -20.33 1.41 21.88
N LYS A 118 -19.36 1.97 21.16
CA LYS A 118 -17.90 1.80 21.38
C LYS A 118 -17.41 0.36 21.28
N ILE A 119 -18.21 -0.57 20.74
CA ILE A 119 -17.76 -1.94 20.50
C ILE A 119 -16.55 -1.92 19.55
N SER A 120 -15.51 -2.67 19.90
CA SER A 120 -14.27 -2.72 19.12
C SER A 120 -14.33 -3.82 18.07
N SER A 121 -13.92 -3.52 16.85
CA SER A 121 -13.78 -4.49 15.77
C SER A 121 -12.60 -4.12 14.86
N PHE A 122 -11.99 -5.12 14.21
CA PHE A 122 -10.91 -4.87 13.26
C PHE A 122 -11.47 -4.52 11.89
N LEU A 123 -10.86 -3.55 11.22
CA LEU A 123 -11.07 -3.25 9.81
C LEU A 123 -9.75 -3.44 9.05
N ASP A 124 -9.81 -4.03 7.87
CA ASP A 124 -8.64 -4.29 7.02
C ASP A 124 -8.45 -3.23 5.93
N TYR A 125 -7.20 -2.91 5.66
CA TYR A 125 -6.76 -1.97 4.62
C TYR A 125 -5.71 -2.64 3.75
N ASN A 126 -5.70 -2.34 2.46
CA ASN A 126 -4.70 -2.85 1.53
C ASN A 126 -3.54 -1.87 1.44
N ILE A 127 -2.36 -2.29 1.89
CA ILE A 127 -1.15 -1.46 1.90
C ILE A 127 -0.10 -2.06 0.96
N SER A 128 0.63 -1.20 0.27
CA SER A 128 1.87 -1.57 -0.43
C SER A 128 2.99 -0.61 -0.10
N LEU A 129 4.14 -1.12 0.29
CA LEU A 129 5.39 -0.35 0.41
C LEU A 129 6.29 -0.73 -0.75
N VAL A 130 6.74 0.25 -1.52
CA VAL A 130 7.58 0.06 -2.69
C VAL A 130 8.80 0.95 -2.59
N GLY A 131 9.94 0.36 -2.25
CA GLY A 131 11.22 1.07 -2.25
C GLY A 131 12.00 0.77 -3.51
N GLU A 132 12.62 1.80 -4.08
CA GLU A 132 13.43 1.73 -5.28
C GLU A 132 14.73 2.49 -5.02
N GLN A 133 15.85 1.82 -5.24
CA GLN A 133 17.18 2.43 -5.23
C GLN A 133 17.62 2.61 -6.68
N THR A 134 17.82 3.86 -7.08
CA THR A 134 18.44 4.24 -8.36
C THR A 134 19.89 4.68 -8.12
N ASP A 135 20.58 5.13 -9.17
CA ASP A 135 21.92 5.72 -9.05
C ASP A 135 21.90 7.01 -8.21
N ASP A 136 20.83 7.79 -8.37
CA ASP A 136 20.73 9.13 -7.80
C ASP A 136 20.22 9.10 -6.36
N ASP A 137 19.18 8.30 -6.09
CA ASP A 137 18.45 8.39 -4.82
C ASP A 137 17.68 7.12 -4.44
N PHE A 138 17.29 7.07 -3.16
CA PHE A 138 16.32 6.10 -2.66
C PHE A 138 14.92 6.73 -2.62
N ILE A 139 13.97 6.10 -3.32
CA ILE A 139 12.57 6.53 -3.36
C ILE A 139 11.71 5.50 -2.65
N LEU A 140 10.90 5.94 -1.69
CA LEU A 140 9.90 5.11 -1.03
C LEU A 140 8.49 5.57 -1.42
N ASN A 141 7.72 4.65 -2.00
CA ASN A 141 6.33 4.85 -2.32
C ASN A 141 5.44 4.05 -1.36
N LEU A 142 4.45 4.71 -0.78
CA LEU A 142 3.38 4.10 -0.01
C LEU A 142 2.10 4.12 -0.83
N LYS A 143 1.52 2.94 -1.03
CA LYS A 143 0.16 2.78 -1.55
C LYS A 143 -0.78 2.38 -0.42
N VAL A 144 -1.87 3.13 -0.25
CA VAL A 144 -2.96 2.84 0.70
C VAL A 144 -4.26 2.80 -0.09
N ALA A 145 -4.98 1.67 -0.05
CA ALA A 145 -6.32 1.56 -0.60
C ALA A 145 -7.33 1.29 0.51
N ILE A 146 -8.28 2.21 0.64
CA ILE A 146 -9.19 2.33 1.78
C ILE A 146 -10.63 2.25 1.32
N PRO A 147 -11.42 1.33 1.89
CA PRO A 147 -12.85 1.30 1.66
C PRO A 147 -13.56 2.35 2.53
N VAL A 148 -14.44 3.13 1.93
CA VAL A 148 -15.28 4.14 2.61
C VAL A 148 -16.73 4.06 2.12
N THR A 149 -17.65 4.75 2.79
CA THR A 149 -19.01 4.97 2.29
C THR A 149 -19.10 6.34 1.63
N SER A 150 -19.63 6.40 0.41
CA SER A 150 -20.07 7.65 -0.24
C SER A 150 -21.59 7.66 -0.38
N LEU A 151 -22.20 8.84 -0.23
CA LEU A 151 -23.62 9.05 -0.45
C LEU A 151 -23.82 10.20 -1.43
N CYS A 152 -24.66 9.99 -2.44
CA CYS A 152 -24.81 10.90 -3.58
C CYS A 152 -25.63 12.15 -3.22
N PRO A 153 -25.06 13.37 -3.32
CA PRO A 153 -25.80 14.62 -3.11
C PRO A 153 -26.99 14.78 -4.07
N CYS A 154 -26.78 14.47 -5.35
CA CYS A 154 -27.82 14.57 -6.37
C CYS A 154 -29.04 13.71 -6.03
N SER A 155 -28.82 12.45 -5.65
CA SER A 155 -29.90 11.53 -5.28
C SER A 155 -30.69 12.02 -4.08
N LYS A 156 -30.01 12.58 -3.07
CA LYS A 156 -30.65 13.17 -1.88
C LYS A 156 -31.53 14.37 -2.26
N GLU A 157 -31.04 15.23 -3.16
CA GLU A 157 -31.72 16.47 -3.54
C GLU A 157 -33.00 16.21 -4.36
N ILE A 158 -32.96 15.26 -5.29
CA ILE A 158 -34.10 15.01 -6.21
C ILE A 158 -35.15 14.06 -5.65
N SER A 159 -34.81 13.25 -4.62
CA SER A 159 -35.70 12.23 -4.07
C SER A 159 -36.52 12.79 -2.92
N LYS A 160 -37.81 12.44 -2.85
CA LYS A 160 -38.68 12.83 -1.71
C LYS A 160 -38.18 12.25 -0.37
N TYR A 161 -37.52 11.09 -0.41
CA TYR A 161 -36.92 10.42 0.73
C TYR A 161 -35.79 9.50 0.26
N GLY A 162 -34.83 9.27 1.16
CA GLY A 162 -33.67 8.43 0.88
C GLY A 162 -32.67 9.08 -0.06
N ALA A 163 -31.55 8.39 -0.26
CA ALA A 163 -30.50 8.71 -1.21
C ALA A 163 -29.70 7.43 -1.44
N HIS A 164 -29.26 7.17 -2.68
CA HIS A 164 -28.40 6.03 -2.91
C HIS A 164 -26.99 6.28 -2.33
N ASN A 165 -26.40 5.20 -1.83
CA ASN A 165 -25.05 5.18 -1.28
C ASN A 165 -24.38 3.86 -1.65
N GLN A 166 -23.05 3.85 -1.57
CA GLN A 166 -22.25 2.72 -2.00
C GLN A 166 -20.93 2.66 -1.24
N ARG A 167 -20.27 1.50 -1.38
CA ARG A 167 -18.86 1.39 -1.04
C ARG A 167 -18.04 2.09 -2.11
N SER A 168 -17.05 2.85 -1.68
CA SER A 168 -16.05 3.46 -2.53
C SER A 168 -14.67 3.05 -2.08
N GLN A 169 -13.74 3.04 -3.02
CA GLN A 169 -12.33 2.80 -2.74
C GLN A 169 -11.55 4.08 -3.03
N VAL A 170 -10.89 4.60 -1.99
CA VAL A 170 -9.91 5.67 -2.13
C VAL A 170 -8.53 5.02 -2.17
N THR A 171 -7.77 5.28 -3.23
CA THR A 171 -6.40 4.80 -3.37
C THR A 171 -5.43 5.97 -3.46
N ILE A 172 -4.46 6.03 -2.55
CA ILE A 172 -3.34 6.96 -2.62
C ILE A 172 -2.09 6.16 -2.89
N THR A 173 -1.32 6.54 -3.91
CA THR A 173 0.07 6.13 -4.09
C THR A 173 0.93 7.38 -3.97
N ALA A 174 1.74 7.48 -2.92
CA ALA A 174 2.52 8.68 -2.62
C ALA A 174 4.01 8.36 -2.48
N THR A 175 4.87 9.21 -3.03
CA THR A 175 6.29 9.24 -2.64
C THR A 175 6.39 9.97 -1.31
N ILE A 176 6.95 9.28 -0.32
CA ILE A 176 6.93 9.72 1.08
C ILE A 176 8.32 9.84 1.67
N ASP A 177 8.43 10.69 2.70
CA ASP A 177 9.56 10.70 3.63
C ASP A 177 9.32 9.71 4.79
N ASP A 178 10.34 9.47 5.60
CA ASP A 178 10.35 8.46 6.67
C ASP A 178 9.57 8.85 7.94
N ASN A 179 9.00 10.06 7.98
CA ASN A 179 8.24 10.62 9.10
C ASN A 179 6.72 10.42 8.99
N ILE A 180 6.23 9.70 7.99
CA ILE A 180 4.80 9.43 7.81
C ILE A 180 4.41 8.06 8.37
N PHE A 181 3.17 7.95 8.86
CA PHE A 181 2.58 6.69 9.30
C PHE A 181 1.38 6.32 8.42
N ILE A 182 1.17 5.01 8.26
CA ILE A 182 0.06 4.46 7.45
C ILE A 182 -1.29 4.93 8.01
N GLU A 183 -1.40 4.95 9.34
CA GLU A 183 -2.60 5.33 10.06
C GLU A 183 -2.99 6.80 9.86
N ASP A 184 -2.01 7.68 9.69
CA ASP A 184 -2.29 9.11 9.49
C ASP A 184 -2.95 9.35 8.13
N ILE A 185 -2.47 8.63 7.10
CA ILE A 185 -3.10 8.62 5.77
C ILE A 185 -4.51 8.02 5.85
N ILE A 186 -4.69 6.93 6.60
CA ILE A 186 -6.00 6.29 6.78
C ILE A 186 -7.00 7.24 7.42
N ILE A 187 -6.61 7.86 8.54
CA ILE A 187 -7.47 8.80 9.27
C ILE A 187 -7.80 10.02 8.41
N MET A 188 -6.83 10.54 7.65
CA MET A 188 -7.04 11.66 6.73
C MET A 188 -8.12 11.32 5.69
N ILE A 189 -8.03 10.16 5.03
CA ILE A 189 -9.03 9.72 4.04
C ILE A 189 -10.40 9.52 4.69
N GLU A 190 -10.46 8.79 5.81
CA GLU A 190 -11.74 8.46 6.48
C GLU A 190 -12.51 9.70 6.93
N LYS A 191 -11.80 10.77 7.31
CA LYS A 191 -12.41 12.06 7.66
C LYS A 191 -13.11 12.75 6.49
N GLN A 192 -12.66 12.49 5.26
CA GLN A 192 -13.19 13.16 4.07
C GLN A 192 -14.31 12.39 3.36
N ALA A 193 -14.57 11.13 3.74
CA ALA A 193 -15.70 10.37 3.23
C ALA A 193 -17.05 10.88 3.76
N SER A 194 -18.17 10.45 3.15
CA SER A 194 -19.51 10.69 3.71
C SER A 194 -19.63 10.03 5.09
N CYS A 195 -19.20 8.79 5.19
CA CYS A 195 -18.95 8.11 6.46
C CYS A 195 -17.82 7.08 6.32
N ASP A 196 -17.07 6.88 7.39
CA ASP A 196 -16.08 5.83 7.53
C ASP A 196 -16.73 4.47 7.82
N LEU A 197 -15.98 3.39 7.61
CA LEU A 197 -16.47 2.02 7.81
C LEU A 197 -16.16 1.46 9.19
N TYR A 198 -17.01 0.53 9.62
CA TYR A 198 -16.91 -0.25 10.85
C TYR A 198 -17.36 -1.68 10.56
N SER A 199 -16.62 -2.67 11.06
CA SER A 199 -16.94 -4.08 10.83
C SER A 199 -18.08 -4.60 11.71
N THR A 200 -18.30 -3.97 12.86
CA THR A 200 -19.38 -4.31 13.78
C THR A 200 -20.10 -3.06 14.25
N LEU A 201 -21.41 -3.02 14.00
CA LEU A 201 -22.31 -1.94 14.40
C LEU A 201 -23.47 -2.52 15.21
N LYS A 202 -23.86 -1.85 16.30
CA LYS A 202 -25.15 -2.07 16.97
C LYS A 202 -26.20 -1.17 16.33
N ARG A 203 -27.48 -1.34 16.71
CA ARG A 203 -28.60 -0.60 16.09
C ARG A 203 -28.42 0.92 16.20
N GLU A 204 -27.98 1.39 17.35
CA GLU A 204 -27.68 2.80 17.60
C GLU A 204 -26.49 3.32 16.77
N ASP A 205 -25.51 2.47 16.49
CA ASP A 205 -24.39 2.82 15.61
C ASP A 205 -24.84 2.87 14.15
N GLU A 206 -25.64 1.90 13.70
CA GLU A 206 -26.18 1.83 12.35
C GLU A 206 -27.05 3.05 12.04
N LYS A 207 -27.89 3.46 12.99
CA LYS A 207 -28.64 4.72 12.92
C LYS A 207 -27.68 5.90 12.70
N TYR A 208 -26.67 6.03 13.56
CA TYR A 208 -25.72 7.14 13.49
C TYR A 208 -24.94 7.19 12.18
N VAL A 209 -24.38 6.08 11.69
CA VAL A 209 -23.58 6.09 10.46
C VAL A 209 -24.44 6.38 9.23
N THR A 210 -25.71 5.94 9.24
CA THR A 210 -26.67 6.22 8.18
C THR A 210 -27.01 7.72 8.15
N GLU A 211 -27.35 8.31 9.29
CA GLU A 211 -27.64 9.74 9.41
C GLU A 211 -26.40 10.59 9.08
N LYS A 212 -25.22 10.24 9.61
CA LYS A 212 -23.94 10.91 9.29
C LYS A 212 -23.65 10.93 7.79
N ALA A 213 -23.80 9.80 7.09
CA ALA A 213 -23.60 9.75 5.65
C ALA A 213 -24.65 10.56 4.89
N TYR A 214 -25.91 10.51 5.34
CA TYR A 214 -27.01 11.27 4.74
C TYR A 214 -26.80 12.77 4.88
N ASP A 215 -26.31 13.24 6.01
CA ASP A 215 -26.06 14.66 6.31
C ASP A 215 -24.76 15.20 5.70
N ASN A 216 -23.85 14.31 5.29
CA ASN A 216 -22.58 14.64 4.64
C ASN A 216 -22.47 13.95 3.25
N PRO A 217 -23.39 14.23 2.31
CA PRO A 217 -23.33 13.64 0.98
C PRO A 217 -22.15 14.24 0.20
N LYS A 218 -21.43 13.41 -0.57
CA LYS A 218 -20.28 13.86 -1.37
C LYS A 218 -20.21 13.12 -2.69
N PHE A 219 -19.96 13.85 -3.77
CA PHE A 219 -19.60 13.25 -5.06
C PHE A 219 -18.17 12.69 -5.01
N VAL A 220 -17.81 11.92 -6.03
CA VAL A 220 -16.43 11.43 -6.20
C VAL A 220 -15.45 12.60 -6.33
N GLU A 221 -15.87 13.69 -6.97
CA GLU A 221 -15.10 14.93 -7.14
C GLU A 221 -14.92 15.70 -5.83
N ASP A 222 -15.86 15.63 -4.89
CA ASP A 222 -15.75 16.31 -3.60
C ASP A 222 -14.74 15.58 -2.71
N ILE A 223 -14.89 14.25 -2.59
CA ILE A 223 -13.97 13.40 -1.81
C ILE A 223 -12.54 13.58 -2.30
N ILE A 224 -12.32 13.52 -3.62
CA ILE A 224 -10.95 13.60 -4.17
C ILE A 224 -10.33 14.99 -3.97
N ARG A 225 -11.10 16.07 -4.07
CA ARG A 225 -10.61 17.44 -3.83
C ARG A 225 -10.27 17.66 -2.36
N ASP A 226 -11.13 17.22 -1.45
CA ASP A 226 -10.91 17.39 -0.01
C ASP A 226 -9.65 16.65 0.45
N ILE A 227 -9.44 15.42 -0.03
CA ILE A 227 -8.23 14.66 0.26
C ILE A 227 -7.00 15.31 -0.37
N ALA A 228 -7.09 15.81 -1.61
CA ALA A 228 -5.99 16.50 -2.26
C ALA A 228 -5.57 17.77 -1.50
N ILE A 229 -6.52 18.51 -0.90
CA ILE A 229 -6.21 19.68 -0.06
C ILE A 229 -5.35 19.29 1.15
N ASP A 230 -5.68 18.18 1.83
CA ASP A 230 -4.92 17.71 2.98
C ASP A 230 -3.54 17.15 2.58
N LEU A 231 -3.48 16.40 1.47
CA LEU A 231 -2.21 15.92 0.89
C LEU A 231 -1.28 17.08 0.54
N ASN A 232 -1.81 18.15 -0.05
CA ASN A 232 -1.04 19.33 -0.44
C ASN A 232 -0.44 20.10 0.75
N LYS A 233 -1.02 19.97 1.95
CA LYS A 233 -0.52 20.58 3.18
C LYS A 233 0.52 19.71 3.89
N ASN A 234 0.63 18.43 3.53
CA ASN A 234 1.52 17.49 4.19
C ASN A 234 2.93 17.54 3.59
N GLN A 235 3.88 18.08 4.35
CA GLN A 235 5.27 18.24 3.92
C GLN A 235 6.01 16.90 3.72
N ASN A 236 5.54 15.81 4.31
CA ASN A 236 6.16 14.47 4.18
C ASN A 236 5.75 13.74 2.90
N ILE A 237 4.92 14.37 2.05
CA ILE A 237 4.43 13.81 0.79
C ILE A 237 5.01 14.65 -0.35
N LYS A 238 5.94 14.05 -1.10
CA LYS A 238 6.64 14.73 -2.20
C LYS A 238 5.77 14.80 -3.46
N SER A 239 5.19 13.65 -3.82
CA SER A 239 4.32 13.48 -4.97
C SER A 239 3.25 12.45 -4.65
N TYR A 240 2.13 12.49 -5.37
CA TYR A 240 1.08 11.50 -5.21
C TYR A 240 0.21 11.31 -6.45
N LYS A 241 -0.33 10.10 -6.57
CA LYS A 241 -1.49 9.73 -7.38
C LYS A 241 -2.63 9.38 -6.43
N LEU A 242 -3.71 10.14 -6.47
CA LEU A 242 -4.92 9.95 -5.69
C LEU A 242 -6.05 9.54 -6.62
N GLU A 243 -6.74 8.46 -6.27
CA GLU A 243 -7.83 7.87 -7.05
C GLU A 243 -9.02 7.64 -6.12
N VAL A 244 -10.22 7.94 -6.58
CA VAL A 244 -11.48 7.60 -5.90
C VAL A 244 -12.36 6.87 -6.89
N GLU A 245 -12.83 5.68 -6.51
CA GLU A 245 -13.72 4.85 -7.30
C GLU A 245 -14.98 4.55 -6.48
N ASN A 246 -16.14 4.96 -6.96
CA ASN A 246 -17.43 4.61 -6.39
C ASN A 246 -18.01 3.41 -7.14
N TYR A 247 -18.27 2.31 -6.44
CA TYR A 247 -18.95 1.14 -7.01
C TYR A 247 -20.45 1.41 -7.01
N GLU A 248 -20.95 2.09 -8.04
CA GLU A 248 -22.31 2.64 -8.08
C GLU A 248 -23.36 1.58 -7.74
N SER A 249 -24.23 1.89 -6.77
CA SER A 249 -25.27 0.95 -6.32
C SER A 249 -26.41 0.77 -7.31
N ILE A 250 -26.56 1.71 -8.25
CA ILE A 250 -27.66 1.78 -9.23
C ILE A 250 -27.19 1.55 -10.67
N HIS A 251 -25.89 1.36 -10.88
CA HIS A 251 -25.29 1.15 -12.19
C HIS A 251 -24.28 0.00 -12.16
N ASN A 252 -24.08 -0.69 -13.29
CA ASN A 252 -23.09 -1.76 -13.40
C ASN A 252 -21.74 -1.25 -13.94
N HIS A 253 -21.31 -0.08 -13.46
CA HIS A 253 -20.01 0.54 -13.75
C HIS A 253 -19.64 1.46 -12.59
N SER A 254 -18.35 1.78 -12.45
CA SER A 254 -17.88 2.69 -11.40
C SER A 254 -17.87 4.14 -11.88
N ALA A 255 -18.18 5.08 -10.97
CA ALA A 255 -17.79 6.48 -11.12
C ALA A 255 -16.35 6.65 -10.60
N TYR A 256 -15.51 7.41 -11.29
CA TYR A 256 -14.07 7.45 -11.02
C TYR A 256 -13.48 8.85 -11.20
N ALA A 257 -12.59 9.24 -10.29
CA ALA A 257 -11.79 10.45 -10.40
C ALA A 257 -10.33 10.19 -10.04
N LEU A 258 -9.41 10.96 -10.63
CA LEU A 258 -7.97 10.91 -10.37
C LEU A 258 -7.39 12.32 -10.29
N ILE A 259 -6.55 12.56 -9.29
CA ILE A 259 -5.67 13.72 -9.18
C ILE A 259 -4.24 13.20 -9.06
N GLN A 260 -3.33 13.75 -9.87
CA GLN A 260 -1.90 13.49 -9.77
C GLN A 260 -1.15 14.80 -9.56
N LYS A 261 -0.21 14.77 -8.61
CA LYS A 261 0.74 15.86 -8.35
C LYS A 261 2.14 15.27 -8.26
N ASN A 262 3.05 15.82 -9.05
CA ASN A 262 4.46 15.46 -9.07
C ASN A 262 5.27 16.35 -8.14
#